data_AF-A0A7W1W9Q6-F1
#
_entry.id   AF-A0A7W1W9Q6-F1
#
_cell.length_a   1.000
_cell.length_b   1.000
_cell.length_c   1.000
_cell.angle_alpha   90.00
_cell.angle_beta   90.00
_cell.angle_gamma   90.00
#
_symmetry.space_group_name_H-M   'P 1'
#
loop_
_entity.id
_entity.type
_entity.pdbx_description
1 polymer ?
#
loop_
_entity_poly.entity_id
_entity_poly.type
_entity_poly.pdbx_seq_one_letter_code
_entity_poly.pdbx_strand_id
1 'polypeptide(L)' 'MDKFLIRGGKPLKGTVKISGAKNSALPCLAATLLTAETVTLHNV' A
#
# COMPACT_ATOMS: atom_id res chain seq x y z
N MET A 1 21.49 3.60 -8.70
CA MET A 1 21.09 2.28 -8.18
C MET A 1 20.94 2.43 -6.69
N ASP A 2 19.71 2.36 -6.20
CA ASP A 2 19.40 2.70 -4.82
C ASP A 2 19.80 1.57 -3.87
N LYS A 3 20.25 1.93 -2.67
CA LYS A 3 20.72 0.98 -1.66
C LYS A 3 20.27 1.41 -0.28
N PHE A 4 19.90 0.43 0.54
CA PHE A 4 19.69 0.61 1.97
C PHE A 4 20.87 0.00 2.74
N LEU A 5 21.49 0.77 3.63
CA LEU A 5 22.47 0.28 4.60
C LEU A 5 21.80 0.14 5.97
N ILE A 6 21.59 -1.09 6.42
CA ILE A 6 20.96 -1.38 7.72
C ILE A 6 22.05 -1.67 8.76
N ARG A 7 22.01 -0.98 9.89
CA ARG A 7 22.85 -1.28 11.06
C ARG A 7 22.00 -2.00 12.11
N GLY A 8 22.37 -3.25 12.41
CA GLY A 8 21.69 -4.07 13.42
C GLY A 8 21.97 -3.62 14.86
N GLY A 9 21.49 -4.43 15.82
CA GLY A 9 21.81 -4.26 17.25
C GLY A 9 20.76 -3.50 18.08
N LYS A 10 19.61 -3.14 17.51
CA LYS A 10 18.51 -2.50 18.23
C LYS A 10 17.20 -3.28 18.05
N PRO A 11 16.56 -3.75 19.14
CA PRO A 11 15.24 -4.36 19.03
C PRO A 11 14.20 -3.33 18.59
N LEU A 12 13.25 -3.75 17.76
CA LEU A 12 12.14 -2.89 17.34
C LEU A 12 11.11 -2.76 18.47
N LYS A 13 10.62 -1.53 18.71
CA LYS A 13 9.54 -1.24 19.65
C LYS A 13 8.65 -0.14 19.08
N GLY A 14 7.35 -0.41 18.99
CA GLY A 14 6.36 0.54 18.49
C GLY A 14 5.32 -0.12 17.61
N THR A 15 4.52 0.70 16.93
CA THR A 15 3.50 0.26 15.98
C THR A 15 3.65 1.05 14.69
N VAL A 16 3.29 0.42 13.57
CA VAL A 16 3.24 1.06 12.26
C VAL A 16 1.89 0.77 11.62
N LYS A 17 1.37 1.72 10.86
CA LYS A 17 0.21 1.48 9.99
C LYS A 17 0.71 0.92 8.66
N ILE A 18 0.00 -0.06 8.14
CA ILE A 18 0.26 -0.68 6.85
C ILE A 18 -0.70 -0.12 5.80
N SER A 19 -0.21 -0.01 4.57
CA SER A 19 -1.03 0.33 3.41
C SER A 19 -1.95 -0.83 2.99
N GLY A 20 -2.82 -0.57 2.03
CA GLY A 20 -3.67 -1.59 1.41
C GLY A 20 -2.91 -2.72 0.74
N ALA A 21 -3.61 -3.83 0.55
CA ALA A 21 -3.06 -4.95 -0.17
C ALA A 21 -3.02 -4.64 -1.68
N LYS A 22 -1.83 -4.71 -2.28
CA LYS A 22 -1.64 -4.59 -3.74
C LYS A 22 -2.63 -5.46 -4.52
N ASN A 23 -2.82 -6.70 -4.08
CA ASN A 23 -3.66 -7.66 -4.81
C ASN A 23 -5.17 -7.39 -4.66
N SER A 24 -5.59 -6.54 -3.72
CA SER A 24 -6.95 -6.01 -3.66
C SER A 24 -7.06 -4.69 -4.42
N ALA A 25 -6.06 -3.81 -4.30
CA ALA A 25 -6.01 -2.52 -4.97
C ALA A 25 -6.10 -2.64 -6.49
N LEU A 26 -5.34 -3.57 -7.10
CA LEU A 26 -5.29 -3.74 -8.55
C LEU A 26 -6.65 -4.11 -9.18
N PRO A 27 -7.37 -5.14 -8.72
CA PRO A 27 -8.70 -5.43 -9.27
C PRO A 27 -9.74 -4.37 -8.90
N CYS A 28 -9.65 -3.73 -7.73
CA CYS A 28 -10.53 -2.60 -7.38
C CYS A 28 -10.33 -1.42 -8.34
N LEU A 29 -9.09 -1.11 -8.72
CA LEU A 29 -8.78 -0.09 -9.71
C LEU A 29 -9.35 -0.45 -11.09
N ALA A 30 -9.29 -1.73 -11.49
CA ALA A 30 -9.90 -2.17 -12.75
C ALA A 30 -11.44 -2.07 -12.71
N ALA A 31 -12.06 -2.36 -11.57
CA ALA A 31 -13.51 -2.29 -11.40
C ALA A 31 -14.08 -0.87 -11.51
N THR A 32 -13.27 0.19 -11.30
CA THR A 32 -13.74 1.57 -11.45
C THR A 32 -14.15 1.90 -12.89
N LEU A 33 -13.68 1.13 -13.88
CA LEU A 33 -14.06 1.26 -15.29
C LEU A 33 -15.51 0.83 -15.57
N LEU A 34 -16.19 0.17 -14.62
CA LEU A 34 -17.54 -0.35 -14.79
C LEU A 34 -18.65 0.70 -14.58
N THR A 35 -18.30 1.93 -14.18
CA THR A 35 -19.23 3.03 -13.96
C THR A 35 -18.70 4.34 -14.52
N ALA A 36 -19.60 5.23 -14.92
CA ALA A 36 -19.26 6.60 -15.30
C ALA A 36 -19.15 7.53 -14.07
N GLU A 37 -19.57 7.07 -12.89
CA GLU A 37 -19.48 7.83 -11.65
C GLU A 37 -18.04 7.87 -11.10
N THR A 38 -17.73 8.90 -10.33
CA THR A 38 -16.43 9.01 -9.67
C THR A 38 -16.30 7.97 -8.56
N VAL A 39 -15.28 7.12 -8.64
CA VAL A 39 -14.93 6.15 -7.58
C VAL A 39 -13.68 6.62 -6.86
N THR A 40 -13.76 6.76 -5.53
CA THR A 40 -12.59 7.05 -4.68
C THR A 40 -12.19 5.79 -3.93
N LEU A 41 -10.95 5.33 -4.16
CA LEU A 41 -10.36 4.21 -3.41
C LEU A 41 -9.50 4.76 -2.28
N HIS A 42 -9.73 4.28 -1.06
CA HIS A 42 -8.96 4.65 0.13
C HIS A 42 -8.03 3.51 0.54
N ASN A 43 -6.93 3.87 1.22
CA ASN A 43 -5.97 2.90 1.73
C ASN A 43 -5.43 1.98 0.62
N VAL A 44 -5.03 2.56 -0.52
CA VAL A 44 -4.40 1.88 -1.66
C VAL A 44 -2.90 1.77 -1.45
#